data_AF-A0A1I3H1D6-F1
#
_entry.id   AF-A0A1I3H1D6-F1
#
_cell.length_a   1.000
_cell.length_b   1.000
_cell.length_c   1.000
_cell.angle_alpha   90.00
_cell.angle_beta   90.00
_cell.angle_gamma   90.00
#
_symmetry.space_group_name_H-M   'P 1'
#
loop_
_entity.id
_entity.type
_entity.pdbx_description
1 polymer ?
#
loop_
_entity_poly.entity_id
_entity_poly.type
_entity_poly.pdbx_seq_one_letter_code
_entity_poly.pdbx_strand_id
1 'polypeptide(L)'
;MKHILDALEDRRAGAKLGGGEKRIEAQHARGKLTARERIELLLDKGSFEEFDMFVEHRSIEFGMEKNKIPGDGVVTGWGTVNGRKTFVFAKDFTVFGGSLSETHALKITKLQDMAMKARAPIIGLYDAGGARIQEGVAALAGYSYVFRRNVLASGVIPQISVIMGPCAGGDVYSPAMTDFIFMVKNTSYMFVTGPDVVKTVTNEVVTAEELGGASVHATRSSIADGAFENDVEALLQMRRLIDFLPSNNTDGVPEWPSFDDTARVDMSLDTLIPDNPNKPYDMKELI
;
A
#
# COMPACT_ATOMS: atom_id res chain seq x y z
N MET A 1 9.28 -20.36 33.46
CA MET A 1 8.85 -20.46 32.05
C MET A 1 7.54 -19.70 31.81
N LYS A 2 6.48 -19.91 32.60
CA LYS A 2 5.20 -19.17 32.51
C LYS A 2 5.36 -17.63 32.50
N HIS A 3 6.11 -17.07 33.45
CA HIS A 3 6.40 -15.62 33.51
C HIS A 3 7.03 -15.04 32.23
N ILE A 4 7.89 -15.80 31.52
CA ILE A 4 8.54 -15.30 30.29
C ILE A 4 7.54 -15.27 29.13
N LEU A 5 6.62 -16.25 29.08
CA LEU A 5 5.55 -16.30 28.08
C LEU A 5 4.55 -15.17 28.31
N ASP A 6 4.14 -14.95 29.57
CA ASP A 6 3.23 -13.85 29.92
C ASP A 6 3.84 -12.49 29.54
N ALA A 7 5.12 -12.27 29.89
CA ALA A 7 5.83 -11.04 29.51
C ALA A 7 6.00 -10.85 27.98
N LEU A 8 6.10 -11.95 27.22
CA LEU A 8 6.12 -11.89 25.76
C LEU A 8 4.76 -11.49 25.20
N GLU A 9 3.66 -12.05 25.72
CA GLU A 9 2.31 -11.68 25.31
C GLU A 9 1.99 -10.22 25.64
N ASP A 10 2.41 -9.74 26.81
CA ASP A 10 2.28 -8.32 27.17
C ASP A 10 3.06 -7.42 26.20
N ARG A 11 4.28 -7.82 25.82
CA ARG A 11 5.09 -7.07 24.84
C ARG A 11 4.45 -7.08 23.45
N ARG A 12 3.85 -8.21 23.03
CA ARG A 12 3.08 -8.31 21.78
C ARG A 12 1.86 -7.41 21.80
N ALA A 13 1.10 -7.42 22.90
CA ALA A 13 -0.06 -6.56 23.09
C ALA A 13 0.34 -5.08 23.00
N GLY A 14 1.42 -4.68 23.68
CA GLY A 14 1.97 -3.33 23.60
C GLY A 14 2.41 -2.93 22.19
N ALA A 15 3.13 -3.80 21.46
CA ALA A 15 3.55 -3.53 20.09
C ALA A 15 2.37 -3.42 19.10
N LYS A 16 1.26 -4.10 19.36
CA LYS A 16 0.05 -4.03 18.53
C LYS A 16 -0.69 -2.70 18.66
N LEU A 17 -0.50 -1.97 19.76
CA LEU A 17 -1.11 -0.65 19.97
C LEU A 17 -0.45 0.47 19.17
N GLY A 18 0.71 0.24 18.55
CA GLY A 18 1.40 1.24 17.72
C GLY A 18 1.63 2.55 18.47
N GLY A 19 1.08 3.65 17.95
CA GLY A 19 1.14 4.98 18.56
C GLY A 19 0.20 5.20 19.76
N GLY A 20 -0.52 4.17 20.21
CA GLY A 20 -1.44 4.19 21.35
C GLY A 20 -2.91 4.42 20.96
N GLU A 21 -3.83 4.06 21.86
CA GLU A 21 -5.29 4.08 21.65
C GLU A 21 -5.81 5.42 21.14
N LYS A 22 -5.37 6.53 21.75
CA LYS A 22 -5.77 7.88 21.32
C LYS A 22 -5.47 8.17 19.84
N ARG A 23 -4.36 7.63 19.31
CA ARG A 23 -3.98 7.82 17.90
C ARG A 23 -4.75 6.88 16.99
N ILE A 24 -5.09 5.69 17.46
CA ILE A 24 -5.97 4.75 16.77
C ILE A 24 -7.37 5.36 16.63
N GLU A 25 -7.96 5.87 17.71
CA GLU A 25 -9.24 6.56 17.69
C GLU A 25 -9.23 7.76 16.73
N ALA A 26 -8.15 8.55 16.72
CA ALA A 26 -8.01 9.67 15.79
C ALA A 26 -7.88 9.24 14.33
N GLN A 27 -7.30 8.06 14.06
CA GLN A 27 -7.25 7.46 12.72
C GLN A 27 -8.65 7.01 12.28
N HIS A 28 -9.37 6.29 13.16
CA HIS A 28 -10.74 5.85 12.90
C HIS A 28 -11.71 7.03 12.71
N ALA A 29 -11.57 8.10 13.49
CA ALA A 29 -12.37 9.31 13.35
C ALA A 29 -12.21 10.01 11.99
N ARG A 30 -11.15 9.70 11.24
CA ARG A 30 -10.93 10.16 9.86
C ARG A 30 -11.46 9.19 8.80
N GLY A 31 -12.17 8.12 9.22
CA GLY A 31 -12.68 7.07 8.33
C GLY A 31 -11.60 6.14 7.79
N LYS A 32 -10.43 6.06 8.44
CA LYS A 32 -9.30 5.24 8.02
C LYS A 32 -9.10 4.07 8.97
N LEU A 33 -8.74 2.91 8.42
CA LEU A 33 -8.31 1.77 9.22
C LEU A 33 -6.85 1.94 9.70
N THR A 34 -6.47 1.19 10.72
CA THR A 34 -5.08 1.04 11.16
C THR A 34 -4.31 0.10 10.21
N ALA A 35 -2.98 0.13 10.29
CA ALA A 35 -2.12 -0.77 9.50
C ALA A 35 -2.47 -2.27 9.71
N ARG A 36 -2.78 -2.66 10.95
CA ARG A 36 -3.08 -4.05 11.30
C ARG A 36 -4.48 -4.49 10.86
N GLU A 37 -5.48 -3.63 11.02
CA GLU A 37 -6.84 -3.89 10.51
C GLU A 37 -6.86 -4.04 8.98
N ARG A 38 -6.05 -3.24 8.27
CA ARG A 38 -5.91 -3.36 6.81
C ARG A 38 -5.30 -4.70 6.39
N ILE A 39 -4.27 -5.17 7.10
CA ILE A 39 -3.65 -6.48 6.85
C ILE A 39 -4.65 -7.61 7.14
N GLU A 40 -5.37 -7.53 8.26
CA GLU A 40 -6.36 -8.53 8.65
C GLU A 40 -7.50 -8.66 7.62
N LEU A 41 -7.93 -7.54 7.03
CA LEU A 41 -8.96 -7.54 6.00
C LEU A 41 -8.44 -8.03 4.64
N LEU A 42 -7.19 -7.71 4.30
CA LEU A 42 -6.57 -8.09 3.04
C LEU A 42 -6.28 -9.59 2.96
N LEU A 43 -5.72 -10.16 4.02
CA LEU A 43 -5.26 -11.54 4.06
C LEU A 43 -6.36 -12.50 4.52
N ASP A 44 -6.22 -13.77 4.17
CA ASP A 44 -7.10 -14.82 4.65
C ASP A 44 -7.01 -14.94 6.17
N LYS A 45 -8.15 -15.19 6.81
CA LYS A 45 -8.27 -15.24 8.27
C LYS A 45 -7.25 -16.20 8.89
N GLY A 46 -6.41 -15.66 9.79
CA GLY A 46 -5.41 -16.44 10.52
C GLY A 46 -4.15 -16.81 9.72
N SER A 47 -3.98 -16.28 8.50
CA SER A 47 -2.80 -16.59 7.66
C SER A 47 -1.60 -15.68 7.89
N PHE A 48 -1.78 -14.52 8.55
CA PHE A 48 -0.72 -13.52 8.68
C PHE A 48 0.38 -13.97 9.65
N GLU A 49 1.61 -14.07 9.13
CA GLU A 49 2.83 -14.23 9.91
C GLU A 49 3.65 -12.94 9.85
N GLU A 50 3.77 -12.28 11.00
CA GLU A 50 4.48 -11.01 11.14
C GLU A 50 5.98 -11.19 11.38
N PHE A 51 6.78 -10.36 10.73
CA PHE A 51 8.21 -10.25 10.95
C PHE A 51 8.55 -8.94 11.67
N ASP A 52 9.64 -8.98 12.46
CA ASP A 52 10.28 -7.80 13.02
C ASP A 52 9.34 -6.91 13.87
N MET A 53 8.37 -7.52 14.56
CA MET A 53 7.40 -6.82 15.42
C MET A 53 8.08 -5.94 16.49
N PHE A 54 9.24 -6.35 16.99
CA PHE A 54 9.95 -5.67 18.08
C PHE A 54 11.15 -4.83 17.63
N VAL A 55 11.33 -4.62 16.32
CA VAL A 55 12.39 -3.73 15.83
C VAL A 55 12.09 -2.29 16.24
N GLU A 56 13.10 -1.57 16.71
CA GLU A 56 13.03 -0.16 17.11
C GLU A 56 14.10 0.63 16.34
N HIS A 57 13.87 1.92 16.13
CA HIS A 57 14.89 2.79 15.54
C HIS A 57 16.11 2.93 16.44
N ARG A 58 17.26 3.19 15.80
CA ARG A 58 18.56 3.33 16.46
C ARG A 58 19.04 4.78 16.58
N SER A 59 18.28 5.74 16.06
CA SER A 59 18.63 7.16 16.16
C SER A 59 18.69 7.64 17.61
N ILE A 60 19.68 8.50 17.88
CA ILE A 60 19.91 9.22 19.13
C ILE A 60 19.88 10.74 18.94
N GLU A 61 19.56 11.19 17.74
CA GLU A 61 19.47 12.62 17.42
C GLU A 61 18.08 13.15 17.77
N PHE A 62 17.98 14.46 18.02
CA PHE A 62 16.71 15.17 18.26
C PHE A 62 15.84 14.58 19.39
N GLY A 63 16.45 13.86 20.35
CA GLY A 63 15.73 13.24 21.47
C GLY A 63 15.00 11.94 21.11
N MET A 64 15.25 11.38 19.92
CA MET A 64 14.60 10.15 19.45
C MET A 64 14.85 8.96 20.39
N GLU A 65 15.99 8.92 21.09
CA GLU A 65 16.34 7.85 22.03
C GLU A 65 15.32 7.66 23.17
N LYS A 66 14.54 8.70 23.48
CA LYS A 66 13.55 8.71 24.57
C LYS A 66 12.21 8.13 24.15
N ASN A 67 11.96 7.96 22.85
CA ASN A 67 10.69 7.49 22.34
C ASN A 67 10.92 6.43 21.27
N LYS A 68 11.01 5.17 21.70
CA LYS A 68 11.16 4.00 20.82
C LYS A 68 9.87 3.22 20.82
N ILE A 69 9.26 3.09 19.65
CA ILE A 69 8.02 2.34 19.47
C ILE A 69 8.34 1.05 18.70
N PRO A 70 8.04 -0.14 19.27
CA PRO A 70 8.22 -1.41 18.58
C PRO A 70 7.54 -1.45 17.21
N GLY A 71 8.23 -2.02 16.24
CA GLY A 71 7.81 -2.12 14.84
C GLY A 71 8.26 -0.95 13.97
N ASP A 72 8.65 0.18 14.57
CA ASP A 72 9.18 1.39 13.91
C ASP A 72 8.28 1.98 12.80
N GLY A 73 6.97 1.82 12.96
CA GLY A 73 5.96 2.44 12.10
C GLY A 73 5.68 1.70 10.80
N VAL A 74 6.09 0.44 10.67
CA VAL A 74 5.64 -0.45 9.59
C VAL A 74 5.40 -1.86 10.11
N VAL A 75 4.27 -2.44 9.75
CA VAL A 75 3.95 -3.85 9.95
C VAL A 75 4.35 -4.59 8.68
N THR A 76 5.12 -5.67 8.80
CA THR A 76 5.66 -6.42 7.66
C THR A 76 5.46 -7.91 7.87
N GLY A 77 5.05 -8.64 6.84
CA GLY A 77 4.91 -10.08 6.94
C GLY A 77 4.34 -10.68 5.67
N TRP A 78 3.94 -11.93 5.76
CA TRP A 78 3.28 -12.63 4.67
C TRP A 78 2.03 -13.35 5.16
N GLY A 79 1.17 -13.73 4.24
CA GLY A 79 0.07 -14.63 4.50
C GLY A 79 -0.49 -15.12 3.18
N THR A 80 -1.79 -15.38 3.13
CA THR A 80 -2.44 -15.81 1.89
C THR A 80 -3.57 -14.87 1.49
N VAL A 81 -3.79 -14.73 0.19
CA VAL A 81 -4.99 -14.14 -0.40
C VAL A 81 -5.60 -15.21 -1.28
N ASN A 82 -6.80 -15.67 -0.92
CA ASN A 82 -7.47 -16.79 -1.59
C ASN A 82 -6.58 -18.04 -1.69
N GLY A 83 -5.86 -18.34 -0.60
CA GLY A 83 -4.92 -19.47 -0.49
C GLY A 83 -3.57 -19.27 -1.16
N ARG A 84 -3.36 -18.16 -1.88
CA ARG A 84 -2.10 -17.87 -2.59
C ARG A 84 -1.18 -17.00 -1.74
N LYS A 85 0.09 -17.38 -1.66
CA LYS A 85 1.10 -16.66 -0.86
C LYS A 85 1.24 -15.22 -1.33
N THR A 86 1.18 -14.28 -0.39
CA THR A 86 1.33 -12.85 -0.66
C THR A 86 2.10 -12.18 0.47
N PHE A 87 3.09 -11.36 0.10
CA PHE A 87 3.84 -10.54 1.03
C PHE A 87 3.17 -9.17 1.18
N VAL A 88 3.12 -8.64 2.40
CA VAL A 88 2.49 -7.34 2.67
C VAL A 88 3.29 -6.52 3.66
N PHE A 89 3.41 -5.23 3.38
CA PHE A 89 3.75 -4.25 4.41
C PHE A 89 2.66 -3.19 4.50
N ALA A 90 2.42 -2.71 5.72
CA ALA A 90 1.49 -1.63 5.99
C ALA A 90 2.14 -0.59 6.89
N LYS A 91 2.23 0.64 6.41
CA LYS A 91 2.76 1.75 7.19
C LYS A 91 1.75 2.17 8.24
N ASP A 92 2.22 2.36 9.47
CA ASP A 92 1.38 2.76 10.60
C ASP A 92 1.53 4.26 10.86
N PHE A 93 0.53 5.02 10.40
CA PHE A 93 0.49 6.47 10.58
C PHE A 93 0.49 6.91 12.04
N THR A 94 0.06 6.06 12.96
CA THR A 94 0.04 6.40 14.39
C THR A 94 1.46 6.51 14.97
N VAL A 95 2.45 5.87 14.34
CA VAL A 95 3.85 5.83 14.78
C VAL A 95 4.68 6.80 13.93
N PHE A 96 5.06 7.94 14.53
CA PHE A 96 5.81 9.01 13.86
C PHE A 96 5.22 9.46 12.50
N GLY A 97 3.89 9.44 12.35
CA GLY A 97 3.23 9.79 11.09
C GLY A 97 3.53 8.81 9.96
N GLY A 98 3.88 7.55 10.26
CA GLY A 98 4.29 6.54 9.29
C GLY A 98 5.65 6.84 8.63
N SER A 99 6.40 7.81 9.14
CA SER A 99 7.63 8.29 8.51
C SER A 99 8.69 7.20 8.39
N LEU A 100 9.34 7.16 7.23
CA LEU A 100 10.37 6.18 6.90
C LEU A 100 11.71 6.55 7.55
N SER A 101 12.17 5.68 8.44
CA SER A 101 13.50 5.63 9.06
C SER A 101 14.39 4.57 8.41
N GLU A 102 15.64 4.48 8.85
CA GLU A 102 16.56 3.41 8.47
C GLU A 102 15.96 2.02 8.76
N THR A 103 15.52 1.77 9.99
CA THR A 103 15.00 0.46 10.42
C THR A 103 13.64 0.12 9.81
N HIS A 104 12.77 1.11 9.61
CA HIS A 104 11.55 0.95 8.84
C HIS A 104 11.84 0.48 7.41
N ALA A 105 12.78 1.12 6.72
CA ALA A 105 13.21 0.72 5.39
C ALA A 105 13.85 -0.67 5.38
N LEU A 106 14.65 -1.02 6.38
CA LEU A 106 15.25 -2.36 6.51
C LEU A 106 14.21 -3.47 6.66
N LYS A 107 13.09 -3.20 7.36
CA LYS A 107 11.96 -4.15 7.44
C LYS A 107 11.31 -4.36 6.07
N ILE A 108 11.03 -3.28 5.33
CA ILE A 108 10.44 -3.35 3.98
C ILE A 108 11.38 -4.08 3.01
N THR A 109 12.67 -3.75 3.03
CA THR A 109 13.65 -4.37 2.12
C THR A 109 13.89 -5.85 2.41
N LYS A 110 13.87 -6.27 3.69
CA LYS A 110 13.83 -7.69 4.06
C LYS A 110 12.61 -8.38 3.42
N LEU A 111 11.45 -7.76 3.50
CA LEU A 111 10.22 -8.31 2.94
C LEU A 111 10.28 -8.43 1.40
N GLN A 112 10.76 -7.39 0.71
CA GLN A 112 10.97 -7.40 -0.74
C GLN A 112 11.93 -8.51 -1.16
N ASP A 113 13.04 -8.70 -0.42
CA ASP A 113 14.00 -9.77 -0.69
C ASP A 113 13.36 -11.17 -0.51
N MET A 114 12.49 -11.32 0.50
CA MET A 114 11.75 -12.57 0.72
C MET A 114 10.70 -12.82 -0.37
N ALA A 115 9.94 -11.81 -0.78
CA ALA A 115 8.96 -11.92 -1.86
C ALA A 115 9.61 -12.34 -3.18
N MET A 116 10.75 -11.71 -3.52
CA MET A 116 11.54 -12.05 -4.70
C MET A 116 12.07 -13.49 -4.66
N LYS A 117 12.60 -13.93 -3.51
CA LYS A 117 13.06 -15.31 -3.34
C LYS A 117 11.93 -16.33 -3.42
N ALA A 118 10.77 -15.99 -2.86
CA ALA A 118 9.59 -16.84 -2.85
C ALA A 118 8.80 -16.81 -4.15
N ARG A 119 9.14 -15.90 -5.09
CA ARG A 119 8.43 -15.69 -6.36
C ARG A 119 6.93 -15.47 -6.14
N ALA A 120 6.61 -14.58 -5.20
CA ALA A 120 5.25 -14.27 -4.79
C ALA A 120 4.97 -12.76 -4.82
N PRO A 121 3.72 -12.34 -5.04
CA PRO A 121 3.35 -10.92 -5.07
C PRO A 121 3.67 -10.18 -3.77
N ILE A 122 3.90 -8.88 -3.89
CA ILE A 122 4.07 -7.97 -2.76
C ILE A 122 3.07 -6.81 -2.85
N ILE A 123 2.37 -6.55 -1.75
CA ILE A 123 1.41 -5.45 -1.61
C ILE A 123 1.93 -4.45 -0.57
N GLY A 124 2.06 -3.19 -0.96
CA GLY A 124 2.41 -2.08 -0.09
C GLY A 124 1.21 -1.22 0.27
N LEU A 125 0.88 -1.11 1.56
CA LEU A 125 -0.18 -0.23 2.06
C LEU A 125 0.45 1.04 2.64
N TYR A 126 0.31 2.15 1.92
CA TYR A 126 0.98 3.42 2.19
C TYR A 126 0.08 4.38 2.96
N ASP A 127 0.58 4.86 4.10
CA ASP A 127 -0.03 5.87 4.96
C ASP A 127 1.08 6.54 5.77
N ALA A 128 1.79 7.49 5.14
CA ALA A 128 3.02 8.07 5.66
C ALA A 128 3.30 9.51 5.22
N GLY A 129 3.82 10.30 6.15
CA GLY A 129 4.22 11.69 5.92
C GLY A 129 5.57 11.87 5.20
N GLY A 130 6.21 10.81 4.71
CA GLY A 130 7.50 10.87 4.02
C GLY A 130 8.71 10.51 4.90
N ALA A 131 9.86 11.13 4.63
CA ALA A 131 11.12 10.83 5.32
C ALA A 131 11.06 11.20 6.80
N ARG A 132 11.65 10.37 7.68
CA ARG A 132 11.89 10.78 9.06
C ARG A 132 13.04 11.76 9.13
N ILE A 133 12.73 13.05 9.20
CA ILE A 133 13.70 14.15 9.16
C ILE A 133 14.78 14.00 10.25
N GLN A 134 14.40 13.50 11.42
CA GLN A 134 15.29 13.29 12.57
C GLN A 134 16.40 12.24 12.31
N GLU A 135 16.30 11.44 11.25
CA GLU A 135 17.34 10.48 10.85
C GLU A 135 18.14 10.95 9.62
N GLY A 136 17.79 12.11 9.07
CA GLY A 136 18.53 12.77 7.99
C GLY A 136 18.82 11.86 6.79
N VAL A 137 20.10 11.77 6.41
CA VAL A 137 20.54 11.01 5.24
C VAL A 137 20.29 9.50 5.36
N ALA A 138 20.18 8.96 6.58
CA ALA A 138 19.88 7.54 6.76
C ALA A 138 18.46 7.18 6.29
N ALA A 139 17.49 8.08 6.50
CA ALA A 139 16.14 7.93 5.95
C ALA A 139 16.15 7.98 4.41
N LEU A 140 16.94 8.89 3.82
CA LEU A 140 17.09 8.98 2.36
C LEU A 140 17.78 7.73 1.76
N ALA A 141 18.79 7.19 2.45
CA ALA A 141 19.40 5.93 2.07
C ALA A 141 18.39 4.78 2.12
N GLY A 142 17.55 4.75 3.16
CA GLY A 142 16.44 3.81 3.31
C GLY A 142 15.52 3.79 2.08
N TYR A 143 15.12 4.96 1.57
CA TYR A 143 14.37 5.08 0.32
C TYR A 143 15.08 4.41 -0.85
N SER A 144 16.37 4.72 -1.05
CA SER A 144 17.14 4.15 -2.17
C SER A 144 17.18 2.61 -2.14
N TYR A 145 17.20 2.01 -0.95
CA TYR A 145 17.22 0.56 -0.80
C TYR A 145 15.91 -0.11 -1.18
N VAL A 146 14.78 0.55 -0.88
CA VAL A 146 13.44 0.12 -1.28
C VAL A 146 13.26 0.28 -2.79
N PHE A 147 13.63 1.46 -3.34
CA PHE A 147 13.50 1.74 -4.78
C PHE A 147 14.31 0.78 -5.63
N ARG A 148 15.55 0.51 -5.25
CA ARG A 148 16.40 -0.46 -5.97
C ARG A 148 15.72 -1.83 -6.04
N ARG A 149 15.04 -2.26 -4.98
CA ARG A 149 14.32 -3.54 -4.96
C ARG A 149 13.03 -3.50 -5.78
N ASN A 150 12.33 -2.36 -5.81
CA ASN A 150 11.20 -2.19 -6.72
C ASN A 150 11.63 -2.41 -8.18
N VAL A 151 12.75 -1.79 -8.57
CA VAL A 151 13.32 -1.95 -9.93
C VAL A 151 13.72 -3.40 -10.19
N LEU A 152 14.40 -4.06 -9.25
CA LEU A 152 14.81 -5.46 -9.40
C LEU A 152 13.63 -6.44 -9.46
N ALA A 153 12.49 -6.08 -8.86
CA ALA A 153 11.26 -6.87 -8.84
C ALA A 153 10.31 -6.59 -10.02
N SER A 154 10.53 -5.48 -10.74
CA SER A 154 9.68 -5.05 -11.85
C SER A 154 9.67 -6.10 -12.96
N GLY A 155 8.47 -6.54 -13.34
CA GLY A 155 8.28 -7.62 -14.31
C GLY A 155 8.72 -9.01 -13.82
N VAL A 156 8.99 -9.19 -12.53
CA VAL A 156 9.39 -10.47 -11.92
C VAL A 156 8.33 -11.02 -10.98
N ILE A 157 7.87 -10.21 -10.04
CA ILE A 157 6.72 -10.50 -9.17
C ILE A 157 5.74 -9.32 -9.27
N PRO A 158 4.42 -9.54 -9.13
CA PRO A 158 3.49 -8.42 -9.08
C PRO A 158 3.74 -7.55 -7.86
N GLN A 159 3.85 -6.24 -8.08
CA GLN A 159 4.01 -5.22 -7.08
C GLN A 159 2.79 -4.30 -7.12
N ILE A 160 2.03 -4.26 -6.03
CA ILE A 160 0.79 -3.48 -5.94
C ILE A 160 0.94 -2.47 -4.81
N SER A 161 0.64 -1.20 -5.09
CA SER A 161 0.61 -0.13 -4.11
C SER A 161 -0.81 0.35 -3.86
N VAL A 162 -1.20 0.41 -2.58
CA VAL A 162 -2.47 0.97 -2.15
C VAL A 162 -2.19 2.17 -1.26
N ILE A 163 -2.60 3.34 -1.71
CA ILE A 163 -2.42 4.61 -1.01
C ILE A 163 -3.67 4.85 -0.19
N MET A 164 -3.53 4.74 1.12
CA MET A 164 -4.64 4.77 2.09
C MET A 164 -4.45 5.90 3.10
N GLY A 165 -3.69 6.92 2.72
CA GLY A 165 -3.30 8.03 3.57
C GLY A 165 -2.43 9.04 2.84
N PRO A 166 -1.80 9.96 3.58
CA PRO A 166 -0.76 10.81 3.03
C PRO A 166 0.37 9.96 2.44
N CYS A 167 0.97 10.42 1.36
CA CYS A 167 2.19 9.87 0.78
C CYS A 167 2.96 11.04 0.15
N ALA A 168 3.98 11.56 0.84
CA ALA A 168 4.62 12.82 0.48
C ALA A 168 6.14 12.68 0.29
N GLY A 169 6.70 13.51 -0.59
CA GLY A 169 8.15 13.55 -0.80
C GLY A 169 8.69 12.27 -1.39
N GLY A 170 9.74 11.71 -0.78
CA GLY A 170 10.37 10.48 -1.28
C GLY A 170 9.44 9.27 -1.32
N ASP A 171 8.41 9.22 -0.47
CA ASP A 171 7.52 8.06 -0.36
C ASP A 171 6.75 7.76 -1.65
N VAL A 172 6.52 8.76 -2.49
CA VAL A 172 5.74 8.62 -3.73
C VAL A 172 6.45 7.81 -4.81
N TYR A 173 7.79 7.72 -4.74
CA TYR A 173 8.57 7.08 -5.80
C TYR A 173 8.58 5.56 -5.73
N SER A 174 8.35 4.96 -4.56
CA SER A 174 8.21 3.51 -4.48
C SER A 174 6.92 3.05 -5.18
N PRO A 175 5.73 3.61 -4.88
CA PRO A 175 4.51 3.33 -5.65
C PRO A 175 4.67 3.57 -7.15
N ALA A 176 5.31 4.68 -7.54
CA ALA A 176 5.55 5.01 -8.95
C ALA A 176 6.40 3.96 -9.72
N MET A 177 7.10 3.07 -9.02
CA MET A 177 7.88 1.97 -9.60
C MET A 177 7.20 0.60 -9.47
N THR A 178 6.00 0.55 -8.89
CA THR A 178 5.18 -0.67 -8.82
C THR A 178 4.25 -0.79 -10.03
N ASP A 179 3.66 -1.96 -10.24
CA ASP A 179 2.89 -2.24 -11.45
C ASP A 179 1.50 -1.58 -11.41
N PHE A 180 0.91 -1.45 -10.22
CA PHE A 180 -0.40 -0.81 -10.03
C PHE A 180 -0.43 0.09 -8.79
N ILE A 181 -1.11 1.23 -8.90
CA ILE A 181 -1.33 2.21 -7.85
C ILE A 181 -2.84 2.46 -7.70
N PHE A 182 -3.39 2.07 -6.56
CA PHE A 182 -4.76 2.35 -6.19
C PHE A 182 -4.83 3.34 -5.04
N MET A 183 -5.81 4.23 -5.05
CA MET A 183 -5.96 5.28 -4.05
C MET A 183 -7.34 5.23 -3.39
N VAL A 184 -7.44 5.65 -2.13
CA VAL A 184 -8.72 5.82 -1.44
C VAL A 184 -9.16 7.29 -1.52
N LYS A 185 -10.37 7.55 -2.01
CA LYS A 185 -10.90 8.90 -2.18
C LYS A 185 -10.99 9.64 -0.86
N ASN A 186 -10.69 10.95 -0.87
CA ASN A 186 -10.82 11.89 0.25
C ASN A 186 -9.95 11.61 1.50
N THR A 187 -9.35 10.43 1.62
CA THR A 187 -8.51 10.05 2.77
C THR A 187 -7.05 9.77 2.38
N SER A 188 -6.74 9.77 1.09
CA SER A 188 -5.39 9.56 0.57
C SER A 188 -4.99 10.61 -0.47
N TYR A 189 -3.70 10.92 -0.53
CA TYR A 189 -3.12 11.83 -1.52
C TYR A 189 -1.62 11.57 -1.72
N MET A 190 -1.10 11.94 -2.90
CA MET A 190 0.31 11.83 -3.25
C MET A 190 0.87 13.14 -3.83
N PHE A 191 2.05 13.55 -3.42
CA PHE A 191 2.79 14.61 -4.11
C PHE A 191 4.27 14.60 -3.73
N VAL A 192 5.13 15.05 -4.65
CA VAL A 192 6.56 15.24 -4.37
C VAL A 192 6.76 16.41 -3.39
N THR A 193 6.07 17.52 -3.62
CA THR A 193 6.20 18.75 -2.82
C THR A 193 4.85 19.15 -2.28
N GLY A 194 4.77 19.41 -0.98
CA GLY A 194 3.49 19.72 -0.32
C GLY A 194 2.97 21.14 -0.57
N PRO A 195 1.68 21.38 -0.30
CA PRO A 195 1.03 22.67 -0.58
C PRO A 195 1.68 23.88 0.08
N ASP A 196 2.22 23.71 1.29
CA ASP A 196 2.88 24.80 2.01
C ASP A 196 4.13 25.31 1.28
N VAL A 197 4.89 24.40 0.65
CA VAL A 197 6.09 24.75 -0.13
C VAL A 197 5.70 25.30 -1.50
N VAL A 198 4.64 24.77 -2.12
CA VAL A 198 4.08 25.35 -3.36
C VAL A 198 3.71 26.81 -3.12
N LYS A 199 2.97 27.10 -2.04
CA LYS A 199 2.57 28.46 -1.69
C LYS A 199 3.76 29.41 -1.49
N THR A 200 4.82 28.98 -0.80
CA THR A 200 5.97 29.86 -0.54
C THR A 200 6.81 30.13 -1.78
N VAL A 201 6.86 29.21 -2.73
CA VAL A 201 7.70 29.31 -3.93
C VAL A 201 6.97 29.91 -5.13
N THR A 202 5.71 29.52 -5.35
CA THR A 202 4.91 29.93 -6.53
C THR A 202 3.80 30.91 -6.20
N ASN A 203 3.50 31.16 -4.92
CA ASN A 203 2.32 31.90 -4.44
C ASN A 203 0.96 31.25 -4.77
N GLU A 204 0.96 30.02 -5.26
CA GLU A 204 -0.28 29.27 -5.53
C GLU A 204 -0.83 28.69 -4.22
N VAL A 205 -2.13 28.92 -3.98
CA VAL A 205 -2.85 28.35 -2.84
C VAL A 205 -3.68 27.19 -3.34
N VAL A 206 -3.30 25.98 -2.91
CA VAL A 206 -3.94 24.72 -3.30
C VAL A 206 -4.07 23.84 -2.06
N THR A 207 -5.13 23.05 -1.98
CA THR A 207 -5.28 22.06 -0.90
C THR A 207 -4.53 20.76 -1.21
N ALA A 208 -4.31 19.90 -0.22
CA ALA A 208 -3.69 18.59 -0.46
C ALA A 208 -4.51 17.71 -1.43
N GLU A 209 -5.85 17.77 -1.34
CA GLU A 209 -6.75 17.03 -2.23
C GLU A 209 -6.71 17.57 -3.67
N GLU A 210 -6.69 18.89 -3.85
CA GLU A 210 -6.58 19.51 -5.18
C GLU A 210 -5.21 19.31 -5.82
N LEU A 211 -4.15 19.19 -5.01
CA LEU A 211 -2.79 18.99 -5.50
C LEU A 211 -2.53 17.53 -5.90
N GLY A 212 -3.03 16.58 -5.10
CA GLY A 212 -2.62 15.18 -5.21
C GLY A 212 -3.65 14.17 -4.71
N GLY A 213 -4.91 14.56 -4.60
CA GLY A 213 -5.99 13.65 -4.21
C GLY A 213 -6.21 12.52 -5.23
N ALA A 214 -6.91 11.47 -4.81
CA ALA A 214 -7.18 10.30 -5.64
C ALA A 214 -7.83 10.66 -6.98
N SER A 215 -8.75 11.64 -7.01
CA SER A 215 -9.40 12.08 -8.25
C SER A 215 -8.42 12.73 -9.23
N VAL A 216 -7.43 13.48 -8.74
CA VAL A 216 -6.42 14.13 -9.59
C VAL A 216 -5.56 13.06 -10.26
N HIS A 217 -5.11 12.08 -9.48
CA HIS A 217 -4.23 11.03 -9.98
C HIS A 217 -4.91 10.02 -10.90
N ALA A 218 -6.20 9.75 -10.69
CA ALA A 218 -6.98 8.82 -11.52
C ALA A 218 -7.51 9.45 -12.83
N THR A 219 -7.67 10.78 -12.90
CA THR A 219 -8.32 11.43 -14.06
C THR A 219 -7.45 12.42 -14.83
N ARG A 220 -6.38 12.95 -14.22
CA ARG A 220 -5.55 14.00 -14.83
C ARG A 220 -4.09 13.60 -14.99
N SER A 221 -3.45 13.11 -13.93
CA SER A 221 -1.99 12.91 -13.94
C SER A 221 -1.55 11.53 -14.42
N SER A 222 -2.49 10.62 -14.72
CA SER A 222 -2.24 9.23 -15.10
C SER A 222 -1.38 8.41 -14.10
N ILE A 223 -1.45 8.73 -12.80
CA ILE A 223 -0.64 8.05 -11.77
C ILE A 223 -1.42 6.91 -11.11
N ALA A 224 -2.70 7.09 -10.82
CA ALA A 224 -3.50 6.07 -10.17
C ALA A 224 -4.29 5.26 -11.22
N ASP A 225 -4.22 3.94 -11.13
CA ASP A 225 -4.97 3.00 -11.98
C ASP A 225 -6.44 2.88 -11.54
N GLY A 226 -6.74 3.27 -10.31
CA GLY A 226 -8.10 3.32 -9.79
C GLY A 226 -8.22 4.08 -8.48
N ALA A 227 -9.43 4.53 -8.18
CA ALA A 227 -9.78 5.22 -6.95
C ALA A 227 -11.04 4.60 -6.33
N PHE A 228 -10.94 4.14 -5.09
CA PHE A 228 -12.02 3.47 -4.33
C PHE A 228 -12.62 4.39 -3.27
N GLU A 229 -13.86 4.13 -2.87
CA GLU A 229 -14.58 5.01 -1.94
C GLU A 229 -14.03 4.93 -0.50
N ASN A 230 -13.51 3.77 -0.10
CA ASN A 230 -13.02 3.56 1.26
C ASN A 230 -12.00 2.41 1.35
N ASP A 231 -11.35 2.29 2.52
CA ASP A 231 -10.33 1.27 2.80
C ASP A 231 -10.84 -0.16 2.58
N VAL A 232 -12.09 -0.45 2.96
CA VAL A 232 -12.67 -1.80 2.84
C VAL A 232 -12.83 -2.20 1.39
N GLU A 233 -13.44 -1.34 0.57
CA GLU A 233 -13.60 -1.58 -0.86
C GLU A 233 -12.24 -1.76 -1.55
N ALA A 234 -11.27 -0.88 -1.28
CA ALA A 234 -9.95 -0.96 -1.86
C ALA A 234 -9.30 -2.33 -1.60
N LEU A 235 -9.32 -2.80 -0.35
CA LEU A 235 -8.71 -4.07 0.04
C LEU A 235 -9.43 -5.28 -0.55
N LEU A 236 -10.76 -5.26 -0.65
CA LEU A 236 -11.53 -6.31 -1.33
C LEU A 236 -11.20 -6.36 -2.84
N GLN A 237 -11.06 -5.21 -3.49
CA GLN A 237 -10.66 -5.17 -4.90
C GLN A 237 -9.21 -5.60 -5.11
N MET A 238 -8.32 -5.41 -4.12
CA MET A 238 -6.95 -5.95 -4.21
C MET A 238 -6.97 -7.47 -4.16
N ARG A 239 -7.84 -8.08 -3.34
CA ARG A 239 -8.03 -9.53 -3.35
C ARG A 239 -8.50 -10.02 -4.72
N ARG A 240 -9.46 -9.31 -5.33
CA ARG A 240 -9.92 -9.58 -6.69
C ARG A 240 -8.79 -9.46 -7.72
N LEU A 241 -7.99 -8.39 -7.68
CA LEU A 241 -6.88 -8.19 -8.60
C LEU A 241 -5.87 -9.34 -8.52
N ILE A 242 -5.54 -9.78 -7.29
CA ILE A 242 -4.64 -10.91 -7.09
C ILE A 242 -5.14 -12.16 -7.82
N ASP A 243 -6.44 -12.47 -7.82
CA ASP A 243 -7.00 -13.64 -8.50
C ASP A 243 -6.76 -13.66 -10.02
N PHE A 244 -6.59 -12.51 -10.66
CA PHE A 244 -6.28 -12.41 -12.09
C PHE A 244 -4.78 -12.52 -12.39
N LEU A 245 -3.91 -12.13 -11.47
CA LEU A 245 -2.48 -12.04 -11.72
C LEU A 245 -1.77 -13.39 -11.45
N PRO A 246 -0.77 -13.78 -12.25
CA PRO A 246 0.14 -14.87 -11.89
C PRO A 246 0.97 -14.47 -10.65
N SER A 247 1.54 -15.44 -9.93
CA SER A 247 2.31 -15.11 -8.71
C SER A 247 3.67 -14.47 -9.03
N ASN A 248 4.18 -14.74 -10.23
CA ASN A 248 5.44 -14.26 -10.77
C ASN A 248 5.46 -14.41 -12.30
N ASN A 249 6.51 -13.95 -12.95
CA ASN A 249 6.64 -13.95 -14.41
C ASN A 249 6.97 -15.30 -15.08
N THR A 250 7.14 -16.36 -14.29
CA THR A 250 7.31 -17.73 -14.80
C THR A 250 6.09 -18.61 -14.54
N ASP A 251 5.19 -18.18 -13.64
CA ASP A 251 3.89 -18.81 -13.46
C ASP A 251 2.98 -18.43 -14.64
N GLY A 252 2.19 -19.39 -15.12
CA GLY A 252 1.07 -19.09 -16.01
C GLY A 252 -0.03 -18.30 -15.26
N VAL A 253 -0.97 -17.73 -16.02
CA VAL A 253 -2.14 -17.06 -15.42
C VAL A 253 -2.99 -18.07 -14.63
N PRO A 254 -3.61 -17.67 -13.51
CA PRO A 254 -4.50 -18.55 -12.77
C PRO A 254 -5.69 -19.02 -13.62
N GLU A 255 -5.99 -20.32 -13.55
CA GLU A 255 -7.18 -20.89 -14.19
C GLU A 255 -8.29 -21.13 -13.16
N TRP A 256 -9.53 -20.85 -13.55
CA TRP A 256 -10.71 -20.95 -12.69
C TRP A 256 -11.80 -21.74 -13.40
N PRO A 257 -12.62 -22.52 -12.68
CA PRO A 257 -13.82 -23.12 -13.27
C PRO A 257 -14.71 -22.02 -13.84
N SER A 258 -14.97 -22.08 -15.14
CA SER A 258 -15.94 -21.21 -15.81
C SER A 258 -17.29 -21.90 -15.87
N PHE A 259 -18.35 -21.14 -15.58
CA PHE A 259 -19.73 -21.57 -15.80
C PHE A 259 -20.29 -21.05 -17.14
N ASP A 260 -19.47 -20.36 -17.93
CA ASP A 260 -19.84 -19.83 -19.24
C ASP A 260 -19.56 -20.86 -20.36
N ASP A 261 -20.37 -20.82 -21.40
CA ASP A 261 -20.21 -21.65 -22.61
C ASP A 261 -19.35 -20.91 -23.62
N THR A 262 -18.24 -21.52 -24.04
CA THR A 262 -17.34 -20.96 -25.06
C THR A 262 -17.99 -20.85 -26.43
N ALA A 263 -19.13 -21.52 -26.66
CA ALA A 263 -19.90 -21.48 -27.88
C ALA A 263 -21.15 -20.56 -27.81
N ARG A 264 -21.34 -19.78 -26.74
CA ARG A 264 -22.52 -18.90 -26.61
C ARG A 264 -22.60 -17.91 -27.77
N VAL A 265 -23.83 -17.67 -28.22
CA VAL A 265 -24.14 -16.67 -29.24
C VAL A 265 -24.94 -15.55 -28.59
N ASP A 266 -24.54 -14.31 -28.85
CA ASP A 266 -25.26 -13.11 -28.39
C ASP A 266 -25.72 -12.27 -29.58
N MET A 267 -27.01 -12.38 -29.91
CA MET A 267 -27.61 -11.69 -31.06
C MET A 267 -27.71 -10.18 -30.86
N SER A 268 -27.54 -9.65 -29.64
CA SER A 268 -27.58 -8.20 -29.40
C SER A 268 -26.45 -7.47 -30.16
N LEU A 269 -25.31 -8.14 -30.36
CA LEU A 269 -24.13 -7.59 -31.00
C LEU A 269 -24.32 -7.28 -32.49
N ASP A 270 -25.24 -7.98 -33.17
CA ASP A 270 -25.61 -7.70 -34.57
C ASP A 270 -26.21 -6.29 -34.75
N THR A 271 -26.66 -5.68 -33.64
CA THR A 271 -27.30 -4.35 -33.62
C THR A 271 -26.55 -3.31 -32.79
N LEU A 272 -25.37 -3.65 -32.26
CA LEU A 272 -24.57 -2.74 -31.42
C LEU A 272 -24.05 -1.54 -32.22
N ILE A 273 -23.60 -1.77 -33.45
CA ILE A 273 -23.01 -0.73 -34.29
C ILE A 273 -24.13 0.12 -34.93
N PRO A 274 -24.16 1.44 -34.69
CA PRO A 274 -25.16 2.29 -35.32
C PRO A 274 -24.97 2.39 -36.84
N ASP A 275 -26.06 2.44 -37.61
CA ASP A 275 -26.02 2.63 -39.07
C ASP A 275 -25.32 3.93 -39.50
N ASN A 276 -25.42 4.97 -38.67
CA ASN A 276 -24.76 6.25 -38.92
C ASN A 276 -23.30 6.17 -38.44
N PRO A 277 -22.30 6.30 -39.34
CA PRO A 277 -20.89 6.16 -39.00
C PRO A 277 -20.36 7.24 -38.03
N ASN A 278 -21.11 8.34 -37.85
CA ASN A 278 -20.75 9.42 -36.91
C ASN A 278 -21.41 9.26 -35.53
N LYS A 279 -22.29 8.28 -35.34
CA LYS A 279 -22.94 8.03 -34.05
C LYS A 279 -22.07 7.08 -33.21
N PRO A 280 -21.66 7.48 -32.00
CA PRO A 280 -20.88 6.60 -31.12
C PRO A 280 -21.76 5.50 -30.50
N TYR A 281 -21.08 4.50 -29.95
CA TYR A 281 -21.62 3.45 -29.08
C TYR A 281 -20.65 3.22 -27.91
N ASP A 282 -21.09 2.54 -26.86
CA ASP A 282 -20.23 2.20 -25.73
C ASP A 282 -19.50 0.88 -25.98
N MET A 283 -18.18 0.92 -26.17
CA MET A 283 -17.36 -0.28 -26.35
C MET A 283 -17.43 -1.22 -25.14
N LYS A 284 -17.78 -0.71 -23.95
CA LYS A 284 -17.95 -1.54 -22.75
C LYS A 284 -19.19 -2.43 -22.81
N GLU A 285 -20.13 -2.17 -23.71
CA GLU A 285 -21.25 -3.08 -23.95
C GLU A 285 -20.79 -4.39 -24.62
N LEU A 286 -19.71 -4.32 -25.41
CA LEU A 286 -19.12 -5.49 -26.06
C LEU A 286 -18.24 -6.34 -25.12
N ILE A 287 -17.50 -5.69 -24.21
CA ILE A 287 -16.54 -6.33 -23.28
C ILE A 287 -17.29 -7.09 -22.19
#